data_AF-A0A0J6C3F6-F1
#
_entry.id   AF-A0A0J6C3F6-F1
#
_cell.length_a   1.000
_cell.length_b   1.000
_cell.length_c   1.000
_cell.angle_alpha   90.00
_cell.angle_beta   90.00
_cell.angle_gamma   90.00
#
_symmetry.space_group_name_H-M   'P 1'
#
loop_
_entity.id
_entity.type
_entity.pdbx_description
1 polymer ?
#
loop_
_entity_poly.entity_id
_entity_poly.type
_entity_poly.pdbx_seq_one_letter_code
_entity_poly.pdbx_strand_id
1 'polypeptide(L)'
;YYTQDESYYLLDAGEDATVYLGLKTGVNPDEMIDALNEAQVSGKPFDTEKYVNKWPARKHDHYLIPNGTIHCSGSNAMVLEISATPSLFTFKLWDWGRLGLDGKPRPINITHGSHVIQWERQTEFVRDQLVNHFEPRAEGEGWVEERTGLHENEFIETRRHWFTGTVPHNTGGGVNVFNVIEGDELIVESPVNAFEPFIVHYAETFIVPAVVGDYTIRPYGISEGKTCGTIKAYVRTKG
;
A
#
# COMPACT_ATOMS: atom_id res chain seq x y z
N TYR A 1 -22.39 -0.81 -1.04
CA TYR A 1 -21.70 0.16 -0.17
C TYR A 1 -20.24 0.20 -0.60
N TYR A 2 -19.69 1.39 -0.83
CA TYR A 2 -18.28 1.56 -1.19
C TYR A 2 -17.51 1.91 0.08
N THR A 3 -16.44 1.16 0.35
CA THR A 3 -15.54 1.36 1.48
C THR A 3 -14.19 1.87 0.97
N GLN A 4 -13.41 2.50 1.85
CA GLN A 4 -12.02 2.84 1.55
C GLN A 4 -11.15 1.70 2.08
N ASP A 5 -10.80 0.81 1.18
CA ASP A 5 -9.76 -0.20 1.36
C ASP A 5 -8.51 0.26 0.59
N GLU A 6 -7.35 0.12 1.21
CA GLU A 6 -6.09 0.61 0.68
C GLU A 6 -4.92 -0.26 1.15
N SER A 7 -3.74 0.01 0.63
CA SER A 7 -2.53 -0.66 1.05
C SER A 7 -1.32 0.27 1.01
N TYR A 8 -0.33 -0.02 1.86
CA TYR A 8 0.97 0.62 1.84
C TYR A 8 1.99 -0.35 1.26
N TYR A 9 2.46 -0.06 0.05
CA TYR A 9 3.66 -0.66 -0.51
C TYR A 9 4.87 0.23 -0.19
N LEU A 10 5.89 -0.34 0.46
CA LEU A 10 7.07 0.42 0.87
C LEU A 10 8.05 0.51 -0.30
N LEU A 11 7.98 1.60 -1.05
CA LEU A 11 8.87 1.85 -2.19
C LEU A 11 10.33 2.02 -1.73
N ASP A 12 10.50 2.69 -0.59
CA ASP A 12 11.77 2.80 0.12
C ASP A 12 11.52 2.92 1.63
N ALA A 13 12.49 2.50 2.43
CA ALA A 13 12.39 2.51 3.88
C ALA A 13 13.78 2.56 4.54
N GLY A 14 13.97 3.49 5.46
CA GLY A 14 15.17 3.51 6.30
C GLY A 14 15.12 2.45 7.41
N GLU A 15 16.23 2.30 8.15
CA GLU A 15 16.41 1.22 9.14
C GLU A 15 15.39 1.26 10.29
N ASP A 16 14.86 2.44 10.63
CA ASP A 16 13.87 2.67 11.69
C ASP A 16 12.44 2.88 11.17
N ALA A 17 12.20 2.62 9.88
CA ALA A 17 10.88 2.76 9.28
C ALA A 17 9.87 1.83 9.93
N THR A 18 8.65 2.34 10.13
CA THR A 18 7.57 1.57 10.77
C THR A 18 6.22 1.85 10.13
N VAL A 19 5.28 0.94 10.36
CA VAL A 19 3.86 1.14 10.08
C VAL A 19 3.08 0.80 11.34
N TYR A 20 2.19 1.70 11.75
CA TYR A 20 1.20 1.40 12.78
C TYR A 20 0.00 0.75 12.08
N LEU A 21 -0.37 -0.46 12.51
CA LEU A 21 -1.44 -1.22 11.85
C LEU A 21 -2.17 -2.15 12.82
N GLY A 22 -3.47 -1.92 12.95
CA GLY A 22 -4.39 -2.64 13.81
C GLY A 22 -4.10 -2.50 15.30
N LEU A 23 -4.96 -3.13 16.10
CA LEU A 23 -5.00 -2.96 17.55
C LEU A 23 -4.11 -3.99 18.25
N LYS A 24 -3.62 -3.69 19.44
CA LYS A 24 -2.98 -4.70 20.29
C LYS A 24 -4.00 -5.74 20.78
N THR A 25 -3.55 -6.98 20.94
CA THR A 25 -4.38 -8.05 21.49
C THR A 25 -4.92 -7.68 22.87
N GLY A 26 -6.23 -7.84 23.06
CA GLY A 26 -6.90 -7.55 24.33
C GLY A 26 -7.17 -6.07 24.61
N VAL A 27 -7.04 -5.17 23.62
CA VAL A 27 -7.46 -3.77 23.76
C VAL A 27 -8.93 -3.67 24.19
N ASN A 28 -9.19 -2.86 25.22
CA ASN A 28 -10.53 -2.46 25.61
C ASN A 28 -10.97 -1.24 24.78
N PRO A 29 -12.06 -1.34 23.99
CA PRO A 29 -12.56 -0.24 23.18
C PRO A 29 -12.86 1.03 23.97
N ASP A 30 -13.58 0.91 25.09
CA ASP A 30 -14.02 2.06 25.88
C ASP A 30 -12.81 2.79 26.47
N GLU A 31 -11.83 2.04 26.98
CA GLU A 31 -10.59 2.60 27.53
C GLU A 31 -9.78 3.37 26.48
N MET A 32 -9.66 2.82 25.25
CA MET A 32 -8.94 3.50 24.17
C MET A 32 -9.66 4.78 23.74
N ILE A 33 -10.99 4.75 23.59
CA ILE A 33 -11.78 5.92 23.21
C ILE A 33 -11.73 7.00 24.29
N ASP A 34 -11.83 6.64 25.56
CA ASP A 34 -11.69 7.57 26.68
C ASP A 34 -10.30 8.21 26.71
N ALA A 35 -9.24 7.43 26.48
CA ALA A 35 -7.87 7.94 26.40
C ALA A 35 -7.67 8.92 25.22
N LEU A 36 -8.27 8.65 24.06
CA LEU A 36 -8.26 9.56 22.91
C LEU A 36 -9.00 10.87 23.23
N ASN A 37 -10.16 10.78 23.89
CA ASN A 37 -10.93 11.95 24.31
C ASN A 37 -10.18 12.78 25.36
N GLU A 38 -9.55 12.15 26.35
CA GLU A 38 -8.71 12.85 27.33
C GLU A 38 -7.55 13.56 26.64
N ALA A 39 -6.85 12.91 25.70
CA ALA A 39 -5.76 13.52 24.95
C ALA A 39 -6.22 14.76 24.17
N GLN A 40 -7.40 14.70 23.56
CA GLN A 40 -7.97 15.83 22.82
C GLN A 40 -8.33 17.02 23.71
N VAL A 41 -8.87 16.77 24.90
CA VAL A 41 -9.31 17.83 25.82
C VAL A 41 -8.13 18.41 26.60
N SER A 42 -7.25 17.56 27.09
CA SER A 42 -6.15 17.95 27.99
C SER A 42 -4.88 18.38 27.26
N GLY A 43 -4.72 18.00 25.99
CA GLY A 43 -3.48 18.17 25.23
C GLY A 43 -2.35 17.22 25.65
N LYS A 44 -2.59 16.30 26.59
CA LYS A 44 -1.63 15.26 26.96
C LYS A 44 -1.42 14.26 25.81
N PRO A 45 -0.24 13.64 25.71
CA PRO A 45 0.01 12.63 24.67
C PRO A 45 -0.87 11.40 24.85
N PHE A 46 -1.40 10.89 23.74
CA PHE A 46 -2.01 9.56 23.66
C PHE A 46 -0.91 8.49 23.56
N ASP A 47 -0.91 7.53 24.48
CA ASP A 47 0.00 6.38 24.46
C ASP A 47 -0.38 5.41 23.33
N THR A 48 0.08 5.72 22.13
CA THR A 48 -0.31 5.00 20.91
C THR A 48 0.14 3.55 20.96
N GLU A 49 1.35 3.28 21.47
CA GLU A 49 1.92 1.94 21.53
C GLU A 49 1.28 1.06 22.60
N LYS A 50 0.50 1.62 23.54
CA LYS A 50 -0.38 0.83 24.41
C LYS A 50 -1.52 0.15 23.66
N TYR A 51 -2.07 0.79 22.62
CA TYR A 51 -3.30 0.34 21.95
C TYR A 51 -3.11 -0.14 20.51
N VAL A 52 -2.08 0.31 19.81
CA VAL A 52 -1.89 0.06 18.38
C VAL A 52 -0.59 -0.72 18.15
N ASN A 53 -0.60 -1.69 17.24
CA ASN A 53 0.63 -2.40 16.88
C ASN A 53 1.53 -1.48 16.05
N LYS A 54 2.84 -1.61 16.28
CA LYS A 54 3.89 -0.96 15.51
C LYS A 54 4.74 -2.03 14.86
N TRP A 55 4.72 -2.09 13.54
CA TRP A 55 5.43 -3.08 12.74
C TRP A 55 6.70 -2.44 12.16
N PRO A 56 7.86 -3.12 12.21
CA PRO A 56 9.02 -2.70 11.44
C PRO A 56 8.69 -2.80 9.95
N ALA A 57 9.11 -1.80 9.17
CA ALA A 57 8.86 -1.72 7.74
C ALA A 57 10.17 -1.68 6.97
N ARG A 58 10.23 -2.42 5.86
CA ARG A 58 11.39 -2.52 4.98
C ARG A 58 10.98 -2.19 3.55
N LYS A 59 11.96 -1.81 2.74
CA LYS A 59 11.77 -1.67 1.30
C LYS A 59 11.16 -2.96 0.76
N HIS A 60 10.09 -2.82 -0.02
CA HIS A 60 9.29 -3.89 -0.60
C HIS A 60 8.38 -4.68 0.36
N ASP A 61 8.20 -4.22 1.61
CA ASP A 61 7.07 -4.69 2.41
C ASP A 61 5.74 -4.17 1.84
N HIS A 62 4.65 -4.90 2.08
CA HIS A 62 3.31 -4.54 1.64
C HIS A 62 2.32 -4.80 2.78
N TYR A 63 1.74 -3.71 3.30
CA TYR A 63 0.74 -3.72 4.37
C TYR A 63 -0.64 -3.44 3.81
N LEU A 64 -1.62 -4.23 4.23
CA LEU A 64 -2.99 -4.12 3.78
C LEU A 64 -3.80 -3.36 4.82
N ILE A 65 -4.66 -2.48 4.35
CA ILE A 65 -5.44 -1.58 5.19
C ILE A 65 -6.90 -1.68 4.75
N PRO A 66 -7.58 -2.79 5.12
CA PRO A 66 -9.00 -2.88 4.86
C PRO A 66 -9.74 -1.83 5.69
N ASN A 67 -10.92 -1.44 5.22
CA ASN A 67 -11.72 -0.38 5.82
C ASN A 67 -11.97 -0.58 7.32
N GLY A 68 -11.80 0.45 8.15
CA GLY A 68 -11.98 0.35 9.60
C GLY A 68 -10.78 -0.24 10.37
N THR A 69 -9.64 -0.49 9.70
CA THR A 69 -8.38 -0.79 10.38
C THR A 69 -7.73 0.50 10.89
N ILE A 70 -7.37 0.55 12.18
CA ILE A 70 -6.52 1.62 12.70
C ILE A 70 -5.14 1.55 12.04
N HIS A 71 -4.67 2.64 11.46
CA HIS A 71 -3.36 2.66 10.82
C HIS A 71 -2.74 4.05 10.79
N CYS A 72 -1.42 4.09 10.60
CA CYS A 72 -0.63 5.30 10.30
C CYS A 72 0.72 4.88 9.72
N SER A 73 1.19 5.54 8.67
CA SER A 73 2.59 5.41 8.27
C SER A 73 3.50 5.99 9.36
N GLY A 74 4.61 5.33 9.65
CA GLY A 74 5.66 5.85 10.51
C GLY A 74 6.58 6.82 9.77
N SER A 75 7.58 7.33 10.48
CA SER A 75 8.66 8.10 9.86
C SER A 75 9.56 7.21 9.00
N ASN A 76 10.33 7.86 8.11
CA ASN A 76 11.37 7.22 7.30
C ASN A 76 10.89 6.14 6.32
N ALA A 77 9.63 6.24 5.88
CA ALA A 77 9.01 5.37 4.89
C ALA A 77 8.57 6.17 3.67
N MET A 78 8.93 5.72 2.47
CA MET A 78 8.34 6.17 1.20
C MET A 78 7.26 5.17 0.78
N VAL A 79 6.01 5.58 0.90
CA VAL A 79 4.86 4.71 0.66
C VAL A 79 4.27 4.97 -0.71
N LEU A 80 4.15 3.93 -1.52
CA LEU A 80 3.22 3.86 -2.63
C LEU A 80 1.89 3.34 -2.09
N GLU A 81 0.92 4.24 -1.99
CA GLU A 81 -0.43 3.91 -1.53
C GLU A 81 -1.29 3.45 -2.72
N ILE A 82 -1.90 2.27 -2.61
CA ILE A 82 -2.81 1.72 -3.62
C ILE A 82 -4.20 1.63 -2.99
N SER A 83 -5.14 2.47 -3.45
CA SER A 83 -6.46 2.61 -2.82
C SER A 83 -7.60 2.36 -3.80
N ALA A 84 -8.67 1.75 -3.30
CA ALA A 84 -9.87 1.39 -4.07
C ALA A 84 -10.72 2.61 -4.51
N THR A 85 -10.58 3.76 -3.86
CA THR A 85 -11.45 4.91 -4.12
C THR A 85 -10.71 6.24 -3.97
N PRO A 86 -11.10 7.28 -4.73
CA PRO A 86 -10.64 8.65 -4.51
C PRO A 86 -11.40 9.37 -3.38
N SER A 87 -12.28 8.69 -2.63
CA SER A 87 -13.11 9.33 -1.60
C SER A 87 -12.29 9.55 -0.32
N LEU A 88 -12.26 10.80 0.15
CA LEU A 88 -11.46 11.23 1.31
C LEU A 88 -12.24 11.06 2.63
N PHE A 89 -12.52 9.83 3.07
CA PHE A 89 -13.21 9.57 4.35
C PHE A 89 -12.24 9.12 5.45
N THR A 90 -11.29 9.98 5.80
CA THR A 90 -10.36 9.70 6.90
C THR A 90 -10.88 10.24 8.24
N PHE A 91 -11.24 9.36 9.17
CA PHE A 91 -11.48 9.74 10.56
C PHE A 91 -10.18 9.67 11.36
N LYS A 92 -9.45 10.79 11.38
CA LYS A 92 -8.28 10.92 12.25
C LYS A 92 -8.71 10.84 13.71
N LEU A 93 -8.04 9.98 14.50
CA LEU A 93 -8.30 9.81 15.94
C LEU A 93 -7.21 10.43 16.81
N TRP A 94 -5.97 10.49 16.31
CA TRP A 94 -4.84 11.10 17.00
C TRP A 94 -3.90 11.70 15.96
N ASP A 95 -3.23 12.80 16.31
CA ASP A 95 -2.39 13.56 15.38
C ASP A 95 -1.02 13.91 15.95
N TRP A 96 -0.52 13.04 16.85
CA TRP A 96 0.81 13.17 17.48
C TRP A 96 1.00 14.44 18.31
N GLY A 97 -0.08 14.92 18.93
CA GLY A 97 -0.06 16.14 19.75
C GLY A 97 0.23 17.41 18.96
N ARG A 98 0.15 17.37 17.61
CA ARG A 98 0.36 18.54 16.77
C ARG A 98 -0.72 19.57 17.03
N LEU A 99 -0.26 20.79 17.31
CA LEU A 99 -1.13 21.93 17.58
C LEU A 99 -1.50 22.64 16.28
N GLY A 100 -2.70 23.20 16.25
CA GLY A 100 -3.13 24.16 15.25
C GLY A 100 -2.50 25.53 15.46
N LEU A 101 -2.83 26.48 14.58
CA LEU A 101 -2.38 27.88 14.67
C LEU A 101 -2.89 28.60 15.93
N ASP A 102 -3.92 28.05 16.58
CA ASP A 102 -4.53 28.52 17.82
C ASP A 102 -3.90 27.92 19.09
N GLY A 103 -2.86 27.09 18.95
CA GLY A 103 -2.19 26.42 20.06
C GLY A 103 -2.99 25.26 20.67
N LYS A 104 -4.08 24.83 20.04
CA LYS A 104 -4.90 23.67 20.50
C LYS A 104 -4.64 22.44 19.63
N PRO A 105 -4.89 21.21 20.11
CA PRO A 105 -4.85 20.02 19.27
C PRO A 105 -5.70 20.18 18.01
N ARG A 106 -5.19 19.76 16.85
CA ARG A 106 -5.95 19.84 15.59
C ARG A 106 -7.26 19.05 15.68
N PRO A 107 -8.33 19.49 15.00
CA PRO A 107 -9.61 18.79 15.04
C PRO A 107 -9.47 17.35 14.52
N ILE A 108 -10.09 16.43 15.25
CA ILE A 108 -10.14 14.98 15.00
C ILE A 108 -11.59 14.50 15.09
N ASN A 109 -11.87 13.31 14.57
CA ASN A 109 -13.23 12.77 14.44
C ASN A 109 -13.39 11.47 15.26
N ILE A 110 -13.08 11.52 16.56
CA ILE A 110 -13.09 10.34 17.45
C ILE A 110 -14.44 9.62 17.41
N THR A 111 -15.55 10.35 17.57
CA THR A 111 -16.90 9.78 17.61
C THR A 111 -17.29 9.09 16.31
N HIS A 112 -16.95 9.65 15.15
CA HIS A 112 -17.24 8.98 13.88
C HIS A 112 -16.34 7.77 13.67
N GLY A 113 -15.06 7.89 14.03
CA GLY A 113 -14.10 6.79 13.97
C GLY A 113 -14.50 5.61 14.85
N SER A 114 -14.93 5.86 16.08
CA SER A 114 -15.29 4.79 17.03
C SER A 114 -16.44 3.90 16.53
N HIS A 115 -17.33 4.42 15.68
CA HIS A 115 -18.41 3.66 15.08
C HIS A 115 -17.97 2.73 13.93
N VAL A 116 -16.76 2.91 13.38
CA VAL A 116 -16.32 2.16 12.18
C VAL A 116 -15.07 1.30 12.41
N ILE A 117 -14.41 1.43 13.57
CA ILE A 117 -13.27 0.57 13.93
C ILE A 117 -13.72 -0.89 13.96
N GLN A 118 -12.95 -1.74 13.28
CA GLN A 118 -13.05 -3.20 13.39
C GLN A 118 -12.17 -3.66 14.56
N TRP A 119 -12.75 -3.72 15.75
CA TRP A 119 -12.04 -3.96 17.02
C TRP A 119 -11.38 -5.34 17.13
N GLU A 120 -11.84 -6.28 16.31
CA GLU A 120 -11.31 -7.64 16.18
C GLU A 120 -10.01 -7.72 15.36
N ARG A 121 -9.62 -6.66 14.65
CA ARG A 121 -8.36 -6.60 13.88
C ARG A 121 -7.16 -6.35 14.79
N GLN A 122 -6.90 -7.35 15.64
CA GLN A 122 -5.86 -7.34 16.66
C GLN A 122 -4.55 -7.96 16.13
N THR A 123 -3.51 -8.02 16.97
CA THR A 123 -2.13 -8.34 16.59
C THR A 123 -2.00 -9.60 15.74
N GLU A 124 -2.66 -10.71 16.12
CA GLU A 124 -2.59 -11.97 15.39
C GLU A 124 -3.24 -11.86 14.01
N PHE A 125 -4.46 -11.30 13.93
CA PHE A 125 -5.14 -11.08 12.66
C PHE A 125 -4.30 -10.20 11.73
N VAL A 126 -3.76 -9.10 12.24
CA VAL A 126 -2.96 -8.17 11.45
C VAL A 126 -1.73 -8.86 10.90
N ARG A 127 -0.97 -9.56 11.75
CA ARG A 127 0.24 -10.27 11.32
C ARG A 127 -0.05 -11.29 10.23
N ASP A 128 -1.13 -12.06 10.40
CA ASP A 128 -1.38 -13.23 9.59
C ASP A 128 -2.15 -12.89 8.30
N GLN A 129 -2.90 -11.78 8.28
CA GLN A 129 -3.77 -11.40 7.15
C GLN A 129 -3.34 -10.11 6.45
N LEU A 130 -2.69 -9.18 7.15
CA LEU A 130 -2.50 -7.80 6.68
C LEU A 130 -1.03 -7.40 6.45
N VAL A 131 -0.07 -8.27 6.76
CA VAL A 131 1.36 -7.98 6.60
C VAL A 131 1.99 -8.96 5.61
N ASN A 132 2.60 -8.44 4.54
CA ASN A 132 3.49 -9.19 3.62
C ASN A 132 2.90 -10.50 3.08
N HIS A 133 1.62 -10.49 2.71
CA HIS A 133 1.02 -11.65 2.06
C HIS A 133 1.47 -11.69 0.60
N PHE A 134 2.41 -12.59 0.29
CA PHE A 134 2.96 -12.81 -1.04
C PHE A 134 2.64 -14.23 -1.52
N GLU A 135 2.14 -14.37 -2.74
CA GLU A 135 1.84 -15.66 -3.37
C GLU A 135 2.52 -15.72 -4.73
N PRO A 136 3.42 -16.70 -4.99
CA PRO A 136 3.98 -16.92 -6.32
C PRO A 136 2.89 -17.19 -7.36
N ARG A 137 3.10 -16.74 -8.60
CA ARG A 137 2.07 -16.80 -9.65
C ARG A 137 2.54 -17.30 -10.98
N ALA A 138 3.66 -16.77 -11.45
CA ALA A 138 4.28 -17.20 -12.68
C ALA A 138 5.78 -16.92 -12.62
N GLU A 139 6.52 -17.60 -13.46
CA GLU A 139 7.94 -17.36 -13.66
C GLU A 139 8.29 -17.68 -15.11
N GLY A 140 9.42 -17.15 -15.56
CA GLY A 140 9.99 -17.44 -16.86
C GLY A 140 11.49 -17.14 -16.86
N GLU A 141 12.09 -17.12 -18.04
CA GLU A 141 13.52 -16.84 -18.16
C GLU A 141 13.83 -15.41 -17.69
N GLY A 142 14.50 -15.31 -16.53
CA GLY A 142 14.93 -14.04 -15.96
C GLY A 142 13.83 -13.19 -15.33
N TRP A 143 12.66 -13.76 -15.00
CA TRP A 143 11.61 -13.05 -14.27
C TRP A 143 10.72 -13.94 -13.41
N VAL A 144 10.19 -13.38 -12.33
CA VAL A 144 9.16 -13.96 -11.47
C VAL A 144 8.02 -12.97 -11.24
N GLU A 145 6.80 -13.48 -11.10
CA GLU A 145 5.60 -12.74 -10.72
C GLU A 145 5.03 -13.33 -9.43
N GLU A 146 4.69 -12.45 -8.50
CA GLU A 146 3.93 -12.77 -7.30
C GLU A 146 2.71 -11.87 -7.17
N ARG A 147 1.65 -12.39 -6.55
CA ARG A 147 0.52 -11.60 -6.07
C ARG A 147 0.87 -11.06 -4.70
N THR A 148 0.54 -9.80 -4.45
CA THR A 148 0.65 -9.18 -3.14
C THR A 148 -0.61 -8.38 -2.82
N GLY A 149 -0.77 -7.88 -1.60
CA GLY A 149 -1.96 -7.08 -1.24
C GLY A 149 -3.25 -7.91 -1.29
N LEU A 150 -3.18 -9.15 -0.81
CA LEU A 150 -4.18 -10.20 -0.99
C LEU A 150 -5.50 -10.10 -0.20
N HIS A 151 -5.92 -8.91 0.23
CA HIS A 151 -7.15 -8.80 1.02
C HIS A 151 -8.39 -9.11 0.17
N GLU A 152 -9.30 -9.93 0.69
CA GLU A 152 -10.47 -10.39 -0.06
C GLU A 152 -11.40 -9.25 -0.47
N ASN A 153 -11.46 -8.18 0.33
CA ASN A 153 -12.30 -7.00 0.07
C ASN A 153 -11.79 -6.13 -1.08
N GLU A 154 -10.53 -6.25 -1.50
CA GLU A 154 -9.92 -5.36 -2.49
C GLU A 154 -10.14 -5.86 -3.92
N PHE A 155 -11.02 -5.20 -4.69
CA PHE A 155 -11.22 -5.59 -6.10
C PHE A 155 -10.01 -5.27 -6.99
N ILE A 156 -9.06 -4.46 -6.51
CA ILE A 156 -7.78 -4.21 -7.18
C ILE A 156 -6.88 -5.41 -6.91
N GLU A 157 -6.34 -5.98 -7.98
CA GLU A 157 -5.28 -6.98 -7.88
C GLU A 157 -3.93 -6.30 -8.06
N THR A 158 -2.99 -6.61 -7.16
CA THR A 158 -1.59 -6.21 -7.32
C THR A 158 -0.70 -7.41 -7.64
N ARG A 159 0.12 -7.26 -8.69
CA ARG A 159 1.14 -8.24 -9.11
C ARG A 159 2.49 -7.55 -9.05
N ARG A 160 3.43 -8.12 -8.32
CA ARG A 160 4.80 -7.65 -8.27
C ARG A 160 5.67 -8.53 -9.17
N HIS A 161 6.53 -7.88 -9.94
CA HIS A 161 7.46 -8.52 -10.86
C HIS A 161 8.88 -8.22 -10.42
N TRP A 162 9.71 -9.26 -10.39
CA TRP A 162 11.16 -9.14 -10.22
C TRP A 162 11.84 -9.74 -11.44
N PHE A 163 12.75 -9.00 -12.07
CA PHE A 163 13.29 -9.44 -13.36
C PHE A 163 14.65 -8.84 -13.68
N THR A 164 15.46 -9.62 -14.40
CA THR A 164 16.67 -9.17 -15.12
C THR A 164 16.49 -9.25 -16.63
N GLY A 165 15.44 -9.93 -17.10
CA GLY A 165 15.09 -10.12 -18.52
C GLY A 165 13.76 -9.48 -18.89
N THR A 166 13.20 -9.93 -20.01
CA THR A 166 11.94 -9.40 -20.55
C THR A 166 10.74 -10.09 -19.90
N VAL A 167 9.85 -9.29 -19.32
CA VAL A 167 8.58 -9.74 -18.74
C VAL A 167 7.46 -9.53 -19.77
N PRO A 168 6.80 -10.61 -20.22
CA PRO A 168 5.61 -10.49 -21.05
C PRO A 168 4.40 -10.12 -20.19
N HIS A 169 3.56 -9.24 -20.71
CA HIS A 169 2.30 -8.86 -20.09
C HIS A 169 1.18 -8.80 -21.12
N ASN A 170 -0.05 -8.97 -20.63
CA ASN A 170 -1.28 -8.76 -21.38
C ASN A 170 -2.22 -7.88 -20.55
N THR A 171 -2.98 -7.00 -21.22
CA THR A 171 -3.96 -6.12 -20.55
C THR A 171 -5.20 -6.84 -20.06
N GLY A 172 -5.50 -8.04 -20.57
CA GLY A 172 -6.71 -8.79 -20.25
C GLY A 172 -7.99 -8.04 -20.64
N GLY A 173 -7.89 -7.06 -21.55
CA GLY A 173 -8.98 -6.13 -21.86
C GLY A 173 -9.27 -5.07 -20.79
N GLY A 174 -8.44 -4.98 -19.75
CA GLY A 174 -8.51 -3.99 -18.67
C GLY A 174 -7.36 -2.98 -18.71
N VAL A 175 -7.45 -1.94 -17.89
CA VAL A 175 -6.34 -1.00 -17.71
C VAL A 175 -5.33 -1.59 -16.72
N ASN A 176 -4.05 -1.57 -17.08
CA ASN A 176 -2.97 -1.85 -16.14
C ASN A 176 -2.32 -0.54 -15.71
N VAL A 177 -2.11 -0.38 -14.41
CA VAL A 177 -1.34 0.72 -13.83
C VAL A 177 -0.08 0.13 -13.23
N PHE A 178 1.09 0.68 -13.56
CA PHE A 178 2.37 0.22 -13.05
C PHE A 178 3.07 1.31 -12.26
N ASN A 179 3.85 0.92 -11.27
CA ASN A 179 4.91 1.73 -10.69
C ASN A 179 6.25 1.00 -10.79
N VAL A 180 7.32 1.73 -11.12
CA VAL A 180 8.68 1.19 -11.12
C VAL A 180 9.22 1.19 -9.70
N ILE A 181 9.34 -0.01 -9.11
CA ILE A 181 9.71 -0.18 -7.70
C ILE A 181 11.19 -0.49 -7.49
N GLU A 182 11.92 -0.91 -8.53
CA GLU A 182 13.36 -1.19 -8.46
C GLU A 182 13.99 -1.09 -9.85
N GLY A 183 15.23 -0.60 -9.91
CA GLY A 183 15.92 -0.27 -11.16
C GLY A 183 15.78 1.20 -11.55
N ASP A 184 16.76 1.74 -12.27
CA ASP A 184 16.86 3.16 -12.60
C ASP A 184 15.96 3.54 -13.79
N GLU A 185 15.91 2.67 -14.81
CA GLU A 185 15.17 2.89 -16.05
C GLU A 185 14.76 1.55 -16.71
N LEU A 186 13.53 1.51 -17.20
CA LEU A 186 12.94 0.38 -17.89
C LEU A 186 12.38 0.85 -19.24
N ILE A 187 12.22 -0.07 -20.17
CA ILE A 187 11.55 0.19 -21.44
C ILE A 187 10.30 -0.69 -21.57
N VAL A 188 9.21 -0.05 -21.98
CA VAL A 188 7.92 -0.67 -22.29
C VAL A 188 7.78 -0.74 -23.81
N GLU A 189 7.56 -1.93 -24.33
CA GLU A 189 7.57 -2.19 -25.78
C GLU A 189 6.30 -2.93 -26.22
N SER A 190 5.90 -2.74 -27.47
CA SER A 190 4.84 -3.51 -28.11
C SER A 190 5.42 -4.56 -29.05
N PRO A 191 5.14 -5.86 -28.87
CA PRO A 191 5.55 -6.91 -29.81
C PRO A 191 5.01 -6.72 -31.24
N VAL A 192 3.96 -5.92 -31.39
CA VAL A 192 3.29 -5.63 -32.68
C VAL A 192 3.45 -4.17 -33.12
N ASN A 193 4.32 -3.41 -32.46
CA ASN A 193 4.55 -1.98 -32.72
C ASN A 193 3.26 -1.13 -32.63
N ALA A 194 2.38 -1.42 -31.66
CA ALA A 194 1.16 -0.64 -31.42
C ALA A 194 1.44 0.77 -30.85
N PHE A 195 2.62 0.98 -30.30
CA PHE A 195 3.12 2.26 -29.79
C PHE A 195 4.65 2.29 -29.86
N GLU A 196 5.23 3.49 -29.91
CA GLU A 196 6.69 3.68 -29.83
C GLU A 196 7.21 3.26 -28.45
N PRO A 197 8.39 2.64 -28.35
CA PRO A 197 8.96 2.25 -27.06
C PRO A 197 8.96 3.40 -26.04
N PHE A 198 8.48 3.10 -24.84
CA PHE A 198 8.25 4.09 -23.79
C PHE A 198 9.18 3.83 -22.61
N ILE A 199 10.05 4.79 -22.30
CA ILE A 199 11.02 4.69 -21.20
C ILE A 199 10.38 5.21 -19.92
N VAL A 200 10.56 4.48 -18.82
CA VAL A 200 10.07 4.82 -17.48
C VAL A 200 11.19 4.67 -16.47
N HIS A 201 11.20 5.52 -15.45
CA HIS A 201 12.26 5.58 -14.45
C HIS A 201 11.76 5.16 -13.07
N TYR A 202 12.70 4.92 -12.16
CA TYR A 202 12.40 4.63 -10.75
C TYR A 202 11.34 5.58 -10.17
N ALA A 203 10.39 5.00 -9.44
CA ALA A 203 9.24 5.66 -8.82
C ALA A 203 8.19 6.25 -9.79
N GLU A 204 8.41 6.25 -11.11
CA GLU A 204 7.40 6.70 -12.06
C GLU A 204 6.23 5.71 -12.14
N THR A 205 5.03 6.28 -12.25
CA THR A 205 3.78 5.54 -12.49
C THR A 205 3.34 5.76 -13.93
N PHE A 206 2.97 4.68 -14.61
CA PHE A 206 2.46 4.73 -15.97
C PHE A 206 1.26 3.81 -16.16
N ILE A 207 0.52 4.04 -17.24
CA ILE A 207 -0.73 3.34 -17.53
C ILE A 207 -0.60 2.67 -18.90
N VAL A 208 -0.97 1.39 -18.97
CA VAL A 208 -1.13 0.66 -20.23
C VAL A 208 -2.62 0.50 -20.52
N PRO A 209 -3.17 1.20 -21.54
CA PRO A 209 -4.59 1.13 -21.88
C PRO A 209 -5.02 -0.27 -22.33
N ALA A 210 -6.27 -0.62 -22.05
CA ALA A 210 -6.85 -1.93 -22.40
C ALA A 210 -6.64 -2.36 -23.86
N VAL A 211 -6.70 -1.41 -24.79
CA VAL A 211 -6.58 -1.65 -26.24
C VAL A 211 -5.19 -2.16 -26.67
N VAL A 212 -4.16 -1.98 -25.84
CA VAL A 212 -2.79 -2.40 -26.16
C VAL A 212 -2.67 -3.91 -26.29
N GLY A 213 -3.39 -4.69 -25.48
CA GLY A 213 -3.27 -6.14 -25.47
C GLY A 213 -1.91 -6.58 -24.92
N ASP A 214 -1.07 -7.17 -25.77
CA ASP A 214 0.25 -7.68 -25.41
C ASP A 214 1.31 -6.57 -25.42
N TYR A 215 2.17 -6.56 -24.40
CA TYR A 215 3.31 -5.67 -24.26
C TYR A 215 4.40 -6.33 -23.41
N THR A 216 5.60 -5.78 -23.44
CA THR A 216 6.73 -6.27 -22.66
C THR A 216 7.36 -5.15 -21.84
N ILE A 217 7.93 -5.50 -20.69
CA ILE A 217 8.77 -4.62 -19.88
C ILE A 217 10.11 -5.31 -19.66
N ARG A 218 11.21 -4.58 -19.82
CA ARG A 218 12.56 -5.09 -19.53
C ARG A 218 13.47 -3.98 -19.00
N PRO A 219 14.60 -4.33 -18.34
CA PRO A 219 15.61 -3.35 -17.99
C PRO A 219 16.17 -2.67 -19.23
N TYR A 220 16.49 -1.38 -19.11
CA TYR A 220 17.03 -0.57 -20.19
C TYR A 220 18.20 0.30 -19.70
N GLY A 221 19.02 0.77 -20.64
CA GLY A 221 20.14 1.68 -20.37
C GLY A 221 21.02 1.22 -19.20
N ILE A 222 21.15 2.03 -18.15
CA ILE A 222 21.99 1.72 -16.99
C ILE A 222 21.46 0.59 -16.11
N SER A 223 20.22 0.14 -16.35
CA SER A 223 19.61 -0.99 -15.64
C SER A 223 19.84 -2.33 -16.32
N GLU A 224 20.41 -2.35 -17.54
CA GLU A 224 20.72 -3.60 -18.23
C GLU A 224 21.62 -4.51 -17.38
N GLY A 225 21.22 -5.78 -17.22
CA GLY A 225 21.92 -6.75 -16.39
C GLY A 225 21.71 -6.62 -14.87
N LYS A 226 20.96 -5.61 -14.41
CA LYS A 226 20.56 -5.46 -13.00
C LYS A 226 19.18 -6.07 -12.74
N THR A 227 18.93 -6.47 -11.50
CA THR A 227 17.58 -6.81 -11.05
C THR A 227 16.74 -5.55 -10.96
N CYS A 228 15.61 -5.56 -11.64
CA CYS A 228 14.59 -4.53 -11.64
C CYS A 228 13.28 -5.08 -11.09
N GLY A 229 12.34 -4.18 -10.81
CA GLY A 229 11.04 -4.57 -10.31
C GLY A 229 9.95 -3.57 -10.65
N THR A 230 8.75 -4.10 -10.86
CA THR A 230 7.53 -3.30 -11.03
C THR A 230 6.42 -3.85 -10.14
N ILE A 231 5.48 -2.99 -9.77
CA ILE A 231 4.20 -3.43 -9.23
C ILE A 231 3.08 -2.98 -10.17
N LYS A 232 2.26 -3.93 -10.59
CA LYS A 232 1.11 -3.75 -11.48
C LYS A 232 -0.18 -3.82 -10.67
N ALA A 233 -1.03 -2.82 -10.79
CA ALA A 233 -2.40 -2.81 -10.28
C ALA A 233 -3.41 -2.88 -11.43
N TYR A 234 -4.45 -3.70 -11.30
CA TYR A 234 -5.58 -3.76 -12.22
C TYR A 234 -6.86 -4.20 -11.51
N VAL A 235 -8.03 -3.92 -12.08
CA VAL A 235 -9.31 -4.37 -11.52
C VAL A 235 -9.54 -5.84 -11.88
N ARG A 236 -9.83 -6.68 -10.88
CA ARG A 236 -10.26 -8.06 -11.11
C ARG A 236 -11.54 -8.08 -11.94
N THR A 237 -11.47 -8.59 -13.17
CA THR A 237 -12.67 -8.99 -13.90
C THR A 237 -13.15 -10.31 -13.30
N LYS A 238 -14.45 -10.44 -13.03
CA LYS A 238 -15.00 -11.72 -12.59
C LYS A 238 -14.74 -12.75 -13.71
N GLY A 239 -13.89 -13.73 -13.42
CA GLY A 239 -13.80 -14.97 -14.19
C GLY A 239 -15.06 -15.81 -14.03
#